data_AF-A0A661INJ9-F1
#
_entry.id   AF-A0A661INJ9-F1
#
_cell.length_a   1.000
_cell.length_b   1.000
_cell.length_c   1.000
_cell.angle_alpha   90.00
_cell.angle_beta   90.00
_cell.angle_gamma   90.00
#
_symmetry.space_group_name_H-M   'P 1'
#
loop_
_entity.id
_entity.type
_entity.pdbx_description
1 polymer ?
#
loop_
_entity_poly.entity_id
_entity_poly.type
_entity_poly.pdbx_seq_one_letter_code
_entity_poly.pdbx_strand_id
1 'polypeptide(L)' 'AMAAGVGVGIYESIGKAAEVLVVWDKEYLPNSENFSKYAAIKEQWKEVYANQLSLVDRGLTQSMWKAPGV' A
#
# COMPACT_ATOMS: atom_id res chain seq x y z
N ALA A 1 11.10 20.39 -7.54
CA ALA A 1 11.99 20.50 -8.71
C ALA A 1 11.27 20.14 -10.02
N MET A 2 10.73 18.93 -10.17
CA MET A 2 10.07 18.50 -11.42
C MET A 2 8.92 19.42 -11.87
N ALA A 3 7.97 19.71 -10.97
CA ALA A 3 6.84 20.61 -11.30
C ALA A 3 7.30 22.03 -11.67
N ALA A 4 8.37 22.53 -11.04
CA ALA A 4 8.97 23.81 -11.39
C ALA A 4 9.60 23.77 -12.79
N GLY A 5 10.33 22.69 -13.12
CA GLY A 5 10.91 22.48 -14.45
C GLY A 5 9.86 22.43 -15.57
N VAL A 6 8.68 21.86 -15.30
CA VAL A 6 7.54 21.93 -16.24
C VAL A 6 7.00 23.36 -16.33
N GLY A 7 6.80 24.03 -15.18
CA GLY A 7 6.27 25.39 -15.13
C GLY A 7 7.15 26.44 -15.84
N VAL A 8 8.47 26.23 -15.90
CA VAL A 8 9.40 27.10 -16.65
C VAL A 8 9.70 26.59 -18.06
N GLY A 9 9.01 25.55 -18.54
CA GLY A 9 9.12 25.03 -19.89
C GLY A 9 10.36 24.18 -20.19
N ILE A 10 11.11 23.75 -19.17
CA ILE A 10 12.27 22.85 -19.31
C ILE A 10 11.81 21.44 -19.69
N TYR A 11 10.65 21.01 -19.19
CA TYR A 11 10.05 19.71 -19.52
C TYR A 11 8.61 19.90 -19.99
N GLU A 12 8.19 19.17 -21.03
CA GLU A 12 6.86 19.29 -21.63
C GLU A 12 5.73 18.82 -20.70
N SER A 13 6.03 17.90 -19.79
CA SER A 13 5.06 17.37 -18.81
C SER A 13 5.75 16.79 -17.59
N ILE A 14 4.98 16.56 -16.52
CA ILE A 14 5.47 15.89 -15.30
C ILE A 14 5.96 14.47 -15.64
N GLY A 15 5.28 13.75 -16.55
CA GLY A 15 5.72 12.44 -17.00
C GLY A 15 7.10 12.48 -17.67
N LYS A 16 7.33 13.46 -18.55
CA LYS A 16 8.65 13.66 -19.19
C LYS A 16 9.73 14.09 -18.20
N ALA A 17 9.41 14.94 -17.24
CA ALA A 17 10.32 15.24 -16.15
C ALA A 17 10.66 13.98 -15.33
N ALA A 18 9.69 13.07 -15.13
CA ALA A 18 9.90 11.84 -14.36
C ALA A 18 10.83 10.87 -15.11
N GLU A 19 10.60 10.65 -16.40
CA GLU A 19 11.46 9.80 -17.25
C GLU A 19 12.94 10.23 -17.21
N VAL A 20 13.20 11.54 -17.13
CA VAL A 20 14.57 12.08 -17.14
C VAL A 20 15.23 12.10 -15.76
N LEU A 21 14.44 12.36 -14.71
CA LEU A 21 14.99 12.64 -13.37
C LEU A 21 14.83 11.49 -12.36
N VAL A 22 13.86 10.60 -12.57
CA VAL A 22 13.61 9.49 -11.63
C VAL A 22 14.52 8.34 -11.96
N VAL A 23 15.29 7.91 -10.98
CA VAL A 23 16.16 6.73 -11.04
C VAL A 23 15.73 5.76 -9.95
N TRP A 24 15.55 4.49 -10.32
CA TRP A 24 15.27 3.43 -9.35
C TRP A 24 16.54 3.06 -8.60
N ASP A 25 16.54 3.23 -7.29
CA ASP A 25 17.66 2.85 -6.43
C ASP A 25 17.71 1.33 -6.16
N LYS A 26 16.53 0.71 -5.99
CA LYS A 26 16.43 -0.71 -5.69
C LYS A 26 15.12 -1.31 -6.16
N GLU A 27 15.22 -2.55 -6.65
CA GLU A 27 14.09 -3.37 -7.02
C GLU A 27 14.00 -4.59 -6.08
N TYR A 28 12.78 -4.91 -5.67
CA TYR A 28 12.49 -6.09 -4.87
C TYR A 28 11.56 -7.00 -5.67
N LEU A 29 12.08 -8.16 -6.06
CA LEU A 29 11.32 -9.16 -6.80
C LEU A 29 10.60 -10.13 -5.85
N PRO A 30 9.44 -10.68 -6.26
CA PRO A 30 8.74 -11.67 -5.45
C PRO A 30 9.61 -12.90 -5.18
N ASN A 31 9.67 -13.31 -3.92
CA ASN A 31 10.23 -14.59 -3.52
C ASN A 31 9.08 -15.61 -3.40
N SER A 32 9.13 -16.69 -4.18
CA SER A 32 8.05 -17.70 -4.28
C SER A 32 7.79 -18.45 -2.96
N GLU A 33 8.83 -18.69 -2.17
CA GLU A 33 8.72 -19.32 -0.85
C GLU A 33 7.98 -18.40 0.12
N ASN A 34 8.39 -17.13 0.19
CA ASN A 34 7.71 -16.14 1.03
C ASN A 34 6.28 -15.90 0.56
N PHE A 35 6.05 -15.84 -0.75
CA PHE A 35 4.71 -15.71 -1.32
C PHE A 35 3.78 -16.81 -0.80
N SER A 36 4.24 -18.06 -0.84
CA SER A 36 3.46 -19.21 -0.37
C SER A 36 3.16 -19.12 1.12
N LYS A 37 4.14 -18.70 1.94
CA LYS A 37 3.95 -18.48 3.38
C LYS A 37 2.91 -17.37 3.65
N TYR A 38 3.06 -16.22 3.01
CA TYR A 38 2.13 -15.10 3.18
C TYR A 38 0.73 -15.43 2.65
N ALA A 39 0.60 -16.24 1.60
CA ALA A 39 -0.69 -16.71 1.11
C ALA A 39 -1.42 -17.56 2.16
N ALA A 40 -0.73 -18.51 2.79
CA ALA A 40 -1.32 -19.31 3.87
C ALA A 40 -1.74 -18.46 5.08
N ILE A 41 -0.86 -17.54 5.50
CA ILE A 41 -1.16 -16.61 6.61
C ILE A 41 -2.36 -15.73 6.27
N LYS A 42 -2.48 -15.27 5.02
CA LYS A 42 -3.60 -14.45 4.56
C LYS A 42 -4.93 -15.17 4.71
N GLU A 43 -5.01 -16.45 4.34
CA GLU A 43 -6.27 -17.21 4.47
C GLU A 43 -6.64 -17.41 5.94
N GLN A 44 -5.67 -17.76 6.80
CA GLN A 44 -5.90 -17.83 8.25
C GLN A 44 -6.37 -16.49 8.82
N TRP A 45 -5.73 -15.39 8.41
CA TRP A 45 -6.09 -14.06 8.87
C TRP A 45 -7.51 -13.66 8.46
N LYS A 46 -7.96 -14.00 7.24
CA LYS A 46 -9.33 -13.72 6.80
C LYS A 46 -10.37 -14.41 7.68
N GLU A 47 -10.13 -15.67 8.02
CA GLU A 47 -11.03 -16.44 8.90
C GLU A 47 -11.11 -15.79 10.29
N VAL A 48 -9.95 -15.50 10.89
CA VAL A 48 -9.88 -14.85 12.21
C VAL A 48 -10.52 -13.46 12.17
N TYR A 49 -10.26 -12.68 11.13
CA TYR A 49 -10.81 -11.34 10.97
C TYR A 49 -12.34 -11.35 10.85
N ALA A 50 -12.92 -12.27 10.10
CA ALA A 50 -14.38 -12.40 9.99
C ALA A 50 -15.03 -12.67 11.35
N ASN A 51 -14.42 -13.52 12.18
CA ASN A 51 -14.89 -13.78 13.54
C ASN A 51 -14.74 -12.54 14.43
N GLN A 52 -13.59 -11.86 14.37
CA GLN A 52 -13.36 -10.62 15.11
C GLN A 52 -14.37 -9.54 14.72
N LEU A 53 -14.67 -9.38 13.43
CA LEU A 53 -15.65 -8.43 12.92
C LEU A 53 -17.05 -8.72 13.49
N SER A 54 -17.46 -9.98 13.52
CA SER A 54 -18.72 -10.39 14.15
C SER A 54 -18.80 -10.04 15.65
N LEU A 55 -17.68 -10.16 16.38
CA LEU A 55 -17.62 -9.75 17.79
C LEU A 55 -17.75 -8.22 17.95
N VAL A 56 -17.16 -7.45 17.03
CA VAL A 56 -17.27 -5.99 17.01
C VAL A 56 -18.69 -5.56 16.67
N ASP A 57 -19.33 -6.18 15.67
CA ASP A 57 -20.71 -5.88 15.26
C ASP A 57 -21.72 -6.15 16.39
N ARG A 58 -21.41 -7.12 17.26
CA ARG A 58 -22.18 -7.43 18.47
C ARG A 58 -21.88 -6.49 19.64
N GLY A 59 -20.95 -5.55 19.49
CA GLY A 59 -20.50 -4.64 20.54
C GLY A 59 -19.72 -5.31 21.67
N LEU A 60 -19.23 -6.54 21.47
CA LEU A 60 -18.51 -7.30 22.49
C LEU A 60 -17.02 -6.97 22.53
N THR A 61 -16.46 -6.55 21.39
CA THR A 61 -15.06 -6.14 21.25
C THR A 61 -14.98 -4.79 20.54
N GLN A 62 -13.86 -4.09 20.71
CA GLN A 62 -13.59 -2.82 20.02
C GLN A 62 -12.87 -3.07 18.70
N SER A 63 -13.21 -2.28 17.67
CA SER A 63 -12.49 -2.33 16.39
C SER A 63 -11.04 -1.91 16.58
N MET A 64 -10.10 -2.71 16.06
CA MET A 64 -8.67 -2.37 16.07
C MET A 64 -8.31 -1.29 15.04
N TRP A 65 -9.13 -1.13 14.00
CA TRP A 65 -8.99 -0.05 13.02
C TRP A 65 -10.07 0.99 13.29
N LYS A 66 -9.66 2.19 13.71
CA LYS A 66 -10.48 3.39 13.73
C LYS A 66 -9.85 4.36 12.74
N ALA A 67 -10.63 4.90 11.81
CA ALA A 67 -10.14 5.96 10.94
C ALA A 67 -9.62 7.12 11.82
N PRO A 68 -8.39 7.61 11.61
CA PRO A 68 -7.88 8.73 12.40
C PRO A 68 -8.77 9.95 12.14
N GLY A 69 -9.53 10.38 13.15
CA GLY A 69 -10.42 11.55 13.07
C GLY A 69 -11.91 11.31 13.40
N VAL A 70 -12.29 10.09 13.81
CA VAL A 70 -13.60 9.81 14.47
C VAL A 70 -13.35 9.42 15.92
#